data_AF-A0A3A9SRS5-F1
#
_entry.id   AF-A0A3A9SRS5-F1
#
_cell.length_a   1.000
_cell.length_b   1.000
_cell.length_c   1.000
_cell.angle_alpha   90.00
_cell.angle_beta   90.00
_cell.angle_gamma   90.00
#
_symmetry.space_group_name_H-M   'P 1'
#
loop_
_entity.id
_entity.type
_entity.pdbx_description
1 polymer ?
#
loop_
_entity_poly.entity_id
_entity_poly.type
_entity_poly.pdbx_seq_one_letter_code
_entity_poly.pdbx_strand_id
1 'polypeptide(L)'
;MKKPVVDYRKLRFSNITSKEYRHLLMLTGWLIYFIMYFVTENLIPVSKCHVVHSRVDDIIPFNEYFVLFYVSWYIFMVWSLLHFMLYDIKSFVRAEKIIIGMQIIAVITYIVWPSVQLLRPDHFERENFCTWMLGILYWGDTPTGVCPSLHVGYTLAVLSAWLLIKELKAWKKLIITAWGLMICVSVLFVKQHSFTDVWAAVVLYLFLELLLFGRDIKLGKRRLGDRRDGELIRDLDAMHYIMPLMYPNRCDNEAYMKLSVDISGTEEYIKKFNAEHPDNRIAIWDVVIAAALKLVKLRPQMNRFIANQTMYQRNCVTAAFTVKKEFKDDGDETLARIVAEDDDTLSSISRKVREQIALCKTQDDESTEAMNFIKKLPGKHLIGLIARFLDRHGWMPQSVIATDPYQCSVVLTNLGSLGMNIGYHHLMNWGTNSIFIIMGTKQYKPHFDQDGNVTMKRELDLAFTIDERISDGFYYGRSLKLMKKLVENPELMERPFSEDIL
;
A
#
# COMPACT_ATOMS: atom_id res chain seq x y z
N MET A 1 -20.46 26.84 1.39
CA MET A 1 -19.56 26.93 0.21
C MET A 1 -18.12 26.96 0.69
N LYS A 2 -17.22 26.14 0.13
CA LYS A 2 -15.78 26.16 0.47
C LYS A 2 -15.24 27.54 0.05
N LYS A 3 -14.52 28.23 0.95
CA LYS A 3 -13.91 29.53 0.62
C LYS A 3 -12.65 29.30 -0.23
N PRO A 4 -12.34 30.17 -1.20
CA PRO A 4 -11.08 30.11 -1.92
C PRO A 4 -9.89 30.19 -0.95
N VAL A 5 -8.79 29.55 -1.30
CA VAL A 5 -7.54 29.54 -0.49
C VAL A 5 -6.89 30.93 -0.48
N VAL A 6 -7.13 31.73 -1.53
CA VAL A 6 -6.57 33.07 -1.73
C VAL A 6 -7.68 34.08 -1.95
N ASP A 7 -7.53 35.30 -1.41
CA ASP A 7 -8.48 36.39 -1.62
C ASP A 7 -8.16 37.17 -2.91
N TYR A 8 -8.67 36.66 -4.02
CA TYR A 8 -8.47 37.26 -5.36
C TYR A 8 -9.00 38.69 -5.52
N ARG A 9 -9.81 39.21 -4.57
CA ARG A 9 -10.28 40.61 -4.62
C ARG A 9 -9.14 41.62 -4.42
N LYS A 10 -8.07 41.18 -3.75
CA LYS A 10 -6.86 41.98 -3.48
C LYS A 10 -5.81 41.84 -4.58
N LEU A 11 -6.05 41.05 -5.62
CA LEU A 11 -5.14 40.90 -6.75
C LEU A 11 -4.97 42.23 -7.49
N ARG A 12 -3.72 42.59 -7.77
CA ARG A 12 -3.30 43.74 -8.57
C ARG A 12 -2.10 43.32 -9.43
N PHE A 13 -1.86 43.98 -10.56
CA PHE A 13 -0.68 43.69 -11.38
C PHE A 13 0.64 43.86 -10.61
N SER A 14 0.70 44.78 -9.65
CA SER A 14 1.88 45.01 -8.82
C SER A 14 2.18 43.89 -7.81
N ASN A 15 1.20 43.03 -7.46
CA ASN A 15 1.39 41.97 -6.45
C ASN A 15 1.34 40.54 -7.04
N ILE A 16 1.23 40.39 -8.37
CA ILE A 16 1.11 39.09 -9.03
C ILE A 16 2.34 38.18 -8.82
N THR A 17 3.51 38.77 -8.62
CA THR A 17 4.77 38.04 -8.36
C THR A 17 4.93 37.62 -6.89
N SER A 18 4.04 38.06 -6.00
CA SER A 18 4.08 37.66 -4.60
C SER A 18 3.79 36.17 -4.43
N LYS A 19 4.24 35.59 -3.30
CA LYS A 19 4.05 34.16 -3.01
C LYS A 19 2.58 33.72 -3.04
N GLU A 20 1.65 34.65 -2.80
CA GLU A 20 0.21 34.40 -2.77
C GLU A 20 -0.41 34.26 -4.17
N TYR A 21 0.08 34.99 -5.18
CA TYR A 21 -0.52 35.04 -6.52
C TYR A 21 0.36 34.48 -7.63
N ARG A 22 1.64 34.16 -7.35
CA ARG A 22 2.61 33.71 -8.37
C ARG A 22 2.19 32.48 -9.17
N HIS A 23 1.27 31.65 -8.65
CA HIS A 23 0.74 30.51 -9.40
C HIS A 23 -0.03 30.95 -10.64
N LEU A 24 -0.66 32.13 -10.62
CA LEU A 24 -1.36 32.68 -11.79
C LEU A 24 -0.44 32.96 -12.97
N LEU A 25 0.85 33.21 -12.73
CA LEU A 25 1.82 33.40 -13.80
C LEU A 25 1.99 32.13 -14.65
N MET A 26 1.68 30.95 -14.13
CA MET A 26 1.73 29.70 -14.90
C MET A 26 0.72 29.68 -16.05
N LEU A 27 -0.38 30.44 -15.96
CA LEU A 27 -1.36 30.59 -17.04
C LEU A 27 -0.79 31.28 -18.28
N THR A 28 0.33 32.02 -18.16
CA THR A 28 1.03 32.58 -19.31
C THR A 28 1.58 31.50 -20.25
N GLY A 29 1.83 30.28 -19.74
CA GLY A 29 2.22 29.13 -20.55
C GLY A 29 1.18 28.80 -21.62
N TRP A 30 -0.11 28.86 -21.28
CA TRP A 30 -1.20 28.68 -22.25
C TRP A 30 -1.19 29.74 -23.35
N LEU A 31 -0.99 31.01 -23.01
CA LEU A 31 -0.91 32.09 -23.99
C LEU A 31 0.25 31.86 -24.97
N ILE A 32 1.43 31.52 -24.45
CA ILE A 32 2.62 31.23 -25.26
C ILE A 32 2.37 30.00 -26.16
N TYR A 33 1.78 28.94 -25.60
CA TYR A 33 1.43 27.74 -26.35
C TYR A 33 0.48 28.05 -27.50
N PHE A 34 -0.61 28.79 -27.27
CA PHE A 34 -1.55 29.13 -28.33
C PHE A 34 -0.89 29.93 -29.44
N ILE A 35 -0.06 30.93 -29.11
CA ILE A 35 0.71 31.70 -30.10
C ILE A 35 1.59 30.76 -30.93
N MET A 36 2.36 29.88 -30.27
CA MET A 36 3.25 28.95 -30.96
C MET A 36 2.49 27.94 -31.82
N TYR A 37 1.36 27.42 -31.33
CA TYR A 37 0.49 26.51 -32.06
C TYR A 37 0.01 27.14 -33.37
N PHE A 38 -0.56 28.36 -33.30
CA PHE A 38 -0.99 29.11 -34.49
C PHE A 38 0.17 29.35 -35.46
N VAL A 39 1.35 29.69 -34.96
CA VAL A 39 2.54 29.89 -35.79
C VAL A 39 2.95 28.59 -36.49
N THR A 40 3.02 27.46 -35.76
CA THR A 40 3.39 26.17 -36.34
C THR A 40 2.38 25.67 -37.37
N GLU A 41 1.09 25.89 -37.13
CA GLU A 41 0.00 25.47 -38.01
C GLU A 41 0.00 26.26 -39.34
N ASN A 42 0.32 27.55 -39.31
CA ASN A 42 0.31 28.40 -40.51
C ASN A 42 1.62 28.35 -41.30
N LEU A 43 2.77 28.06 -40.65
CA LEU A 43 4.08 28.08 -41.31
C LEU A 43 4.54 26.72 -41.84
N ILE A 44 4.03 25.61 -41.28
CA ILE A 44 4.47 24.27 -41.68
C ILE A 44 3.47 23.69 -42.68
N PRO A 45 3.84 23.54 -43.97
CA PRO A 45 2.94 22.97 -44.95
C PRO A 45 2.74 21.47 -44.69
N VAL A 46 1.51 20.99 -44.93
CA VAL A 46 1.12 19.57 -44.76
C VAL A 46 2.04 18.61 -45.52
N SER A 47 2.59 19.04 -46.66
CA SER A 47 3.52 18.23 -47.47
C SER A 47 4.85 17.90 -46.79
N LYS A 48 5.23 18.64 -45.74
CA LYS A 48 6.40 18.37 -44.91
C LYS A 48 6.09 17.55 -43.66
N CYS A 49 4.82 17.22 -43.44
CA CYS A 49 4.40 16.46 -42.26
C CYS A 49 4.58 14.95 -42.46
N HIS A 50 5.03 14.28 -41.42
CA HIS A 50 5.12 12.84 -41.33
C HIS A 50 3.78 12.25 -40.90
N VAL A 51 3.33 11.23 -41.63
CA VAL A 51 2.07 10.54 -41.32
C VAL A 51 2.25 9.74 -40.03
N VAL A 52 1.37 9.99 -39.06
CA VAL A 52 1.28 9.25 -37.80
C VAL A 52 0.12 8.28 -37.90
N HIS A 53 0.44 7.00 -38.03
CA HIS A 53 -0.51 5.90 -38.20
C HIS A 53 0.07 4.60 -37.65
N SER A 54 -0.79 3.72 -37.16
CA SER A 54 -0.45 2.37 -36.72
C SER A 54 -1.53 1.35 -37.07
N ARG A 55 -1.16 0.06 -37.08
CA ARG A 55 -2.09 -1.06 -37.27
C ARG A 55 -3.22 -1.10 -36.25
N VAL A 56 -3.02 -0.52 -35.06
CA VAL A 56 -4.06 -0.46 -34.04
C VAL A 56 -5.16 0.53 -34.44
N ASP A 57 -4.80 1.60 -35.16
CA ASP A 57 -5.77 2.58 -35.67
C ASP A 57 -6.74 1.95 -36.66
N ASP A 58 -6.29 0.98 -37.45
CA ASP A 58 -7.12 0.24 -38.41
C ASP A 58 -8.15 -0.67 -37.72
N ILE A 59 -7.84 -1.14 -36.51
CA ILE A 59 -8.72 -2.04 -35.73
C ILE A 59 -9.79 -1.24 -34.99
N ILE A 60 -9.47 -0.01 -34.55
CA ILE A 60 -10.40 0.84 -33.81
C ILE A 60 -11.45 1.40 -34.78
N PRO A 61 -12.74 1.06 -34.64
CA PRO A 61 -13.77 1.61 -35.53
C PRO A 61 -14.02 3.09 -35.20
N PHE A 62 -14.40 3.86 -36.21
CA PHE A 62 -14.97 5.19 -35.97
C PHE A 62 -16.31 5.04 -35.22
N ASN A 63 -16.52 5.87 -34.19
CA ASN A 63 -17.78 5.90 -33.44
C ASN A 63 -18.08 7.34 -32.99
N GLU A 64 -19.12 7.93 -33.57
CA GLU A 64 -19.47 9.33 -33.37
C GLU A 64 -19.88 9.66 -31.94
N TYR A 65 -20.45 8.73 -31.18
CA TYR A 65 -20.95 8.98 -29.83
C TYR A 65 -19.83 9.32 -28.83
N PHE A 66 -18.59 8.92 -29.13
CA PHE A 66 -17.44 9.26 -28.31
C PHE A 66 -17.09 10.75 -28.35
N VAL A 67 -17.66 11.53 -29.28
CA VAL A 67 -17.53 12.99 -29.30
C VAL A 67 -18.03 13.62 -28.01
N LEU A 68 -19.02 13.02 -27.33
CA LEU A 68 -19.54 13.54 -26.06
C LEU A 68 -18.47 13.51 -24.97
N PHE A 69 -17.71 12.42 -24.89
CA PHE A 69 -16.57 12.32 -23.97
C PHE A 69 -15.45 13.27 -24.40
N TYR A 70 -15.14 13.34 -25.70
CA TYR A 70 -14.14 14.25 -26.22
C TYR A 70 -14.47 15.71 -25.87
N VAL A 71 -15.69 16.18 -26.13
CA VAL A 71 -16.07 17.57 -25.86
C VAL A 71 -16.19 17.84 -24.36
N SER A 72 -16.51 16.82 -23.56
CA SER A 72 -16.43 16.94 -22.10
C SER A 72 -15.03 17.25 -21.59
N TRP A 73 -13.98 17.01 -22.38
CA TRP A 73 -12.59 17.38 -22.08
C TRP A 73 -12.45 18.87 -21.76
N TYR A 74 -13.07 19.75 -22.55
CA TYR A 74 -12.97 21.21 -22.31
C TYR A 74 -13.53 21.58 -20.94
N ILE A 75 -14.69 21.01 -20.58
CA ILE A 75 -15.31 21.21 -19.27
C ILE A 75 -14.43 20.59 -18.17
N PHE A 76 -13.94 19.37 -18.38
CA PHE A 76 -13.09 18.65 -17.43
C PHE A 76 -11.81 19.43 -17.11
N MET A 77 -11.13 19.94 -18.13
CA MET A 77 -9.90 20.72 -18.01
C MET A 77 -10.15 22.05 -17.30
N VAL A 78 -11.09 22.86 -17.81
CA VAL A 78 -11.39 24.19 -17.24
C VAL A 78 -11.88 24.06 -15.80
N TRP A 79 -12.83 23.16 -15.54
CA TRP A 79 -13.35 22.95 -14.19
C TRP A 79 -12.27 22.48 -13.23
N SER A 80 -11.43 21.54 -13.62
CA SER A 80 -10.37 21.00 -12.75
C SER A 80 -9.31 22.05 -12.45
N LEU A 81 -8.81 22.75 -13.45
CA LEU A 81 -7.79 23.78 -13.26
C LEU A 81 -8.33 24.95 -12.43
N LEU A 82 -9.56 25.42 -12.69
CA LEU A 82 -10.21 26.43 -11.84
C LEU A 82 -10.40 25.93 -10.41
N HIS A 83 -10.84 24.68 -10.23
CA HIS A 83 -11.01 24.10 -8.91
C HIS A 83 -9.70 24.06 -8.14
N PHE A 84 -8.62 23.56 -8.76
CA PHE A 84 -7.31 23.53 -8.12
C PHE A 84 -6.80 24.95 -7.85
N MET A 85 -6.91 25.85 -8.81
CA MET A 85 -6.45 27.24 -8.65
C MET A 85 -7.12 27.91 -7.44
N LEU A 86 -8.43 27.72 -7.26
CA LEU A 86 -9.20 28.36 -6.20
C LEU A 86 -9.10 27.62 -4.85
N TYR A 87 -9.04 26.29 -4.85
CA TYR A 87 -9.22 25.47 -3.64
C TYR A 87 -8.01 24.61 -3.24
N ASP A 88 -7.06 24.36 -4.15
CA ASP A 88 -5.86 23.57 -3.87
C ASP A 88 -4.69 23.97 -4.81
N ILE A 89 -4.00 25.04 -4.42
CA ILE A 89 -2.89 25.63 -5.20
C ILE A 89 -1.76 24.61 -5.43
N LYS A 90 -1.56 23.65 -4.52
CA LYS A 90 -0.51 22.64 -4.67
C LYS A 90 -0.82 21.72 -5.86
N SER A 91 -2.06 21.27 -5.95
CA SER A 91 -2.54 20.47 -7.08
C SER A 91 -2.54 21.27 -8.39
N PHE A 92 -2.85 22.57 -8.33
CA PHE A 92 -2.79 23.46 -9.50
C PHE A 92 -1.36 23.57 -10.05
N VAL A 93 -0.41 23.95 -9.19
CA VAL A 93 1.00 24.08 -9.58
C VAL A 93 1.57 22.77 -10.10
N ARG A 94 1.15 21.63 -9.52
CA ARG A 94 1.56 20.31 -10.01
C ARG A 94 1.06 20.07 -11.44
N ALA A 95 -0.24 20.21 -11.68
CA ALA A 95 -0.84 19.98 -13.00
C ALA A 95 -0.21 20.92 -14.05
N GLU A 96 -0.11 22.21 -13.74
CA GLU A 96 0.46 23.23 -14.63
C GLU A 96 1.94 22.97 -14.97
N LYS A 97 2.76 22.47 -14.02
CA LYS A 97 4.15 22.10 -14.33
C LYS A 97 4.25 21.01 -15.40
N ILE A 98 3.38 20.00 -15.34
CA ILE A 98 3.35 18.92 -16.33
C ILE A 98 2.78 19.44 -17.65
N ILE A 99 1.70 20.22 -17.60
CA ILE A 99 1.06 20.81 -18.79
C ILE A 99 2.07 21.68 -19.55
N ILE A 100 2.79 22.58 -18.88
CA ILE A 100 3.81 23.42 -19.49
C ILE A 100 4.96 22.56 -20.04
N GLY A 101 5.39 21.52 -19.31
CA GLY A 101 6.40 20.57 -19.80
C GLY A 101 5.96 19.85 -21.07
N MET A 102 4.71 19.39 -21.12
CA MET A 102 4.11 18.77 -22.30
C MET A 102 4.07 19.76 -23.47
N GLN A 103 3.65 21.01 -23.24
CA GLN A 103 3.60 22.07 -24.25
C GLN A 103 4.96 22.32 -24.88
N ILE A 104 6.00 22.52 -24.05
CA ILE A 104 7.35 22.82 -24.53
C ILE A 104 7.86 21.68 -25.41
N ILE A 105 7.76 20.44 -24.94
CA ILE A 105 8.30 19.29 -25.66
C ILE A 105 7.47 18.99 -26.92
N ALA A 106 6.14 19.12 -26.85
CA ALA A 106 5.26 18.94 -27.99
C ALA A 106 5.53 19.98 -29.08
N VAL A 107 5.61 21.27 -28.74
CA VAL A 107 5.91 22.35 -29.72
C VAL A 107 7.27 22.12 -30.38
N ILE A 108 8.31 21.77 -29.61
CA ILE A 108 9.62 21.41 -30.18
C ILE A 108 9.48 20.23 -31.15
N THR A 109 8.73 19.21 -30.76
CA THR A 109 8.50 18.03 -31.60
C THR A 109 7.76 18.40 -32.88
N TYR A 110 6.72 19.23 -32.81
CA TYR A 110 5.95 19.66 -33.98
C TYR A 110 6.78 20.48 -34.97
N ILE A 111 7.80 21.19 -34.50
CA ILE A 111 8.71 21.96 -35.35
C ILE A 111 9.78 21.06 -35.98
N VAL A 112 10.41 20.20 -35.18
CA VAL A 112 11.55 19.36 -35.61
C VAL A 112 11.08 18.16 -36.42
N TRP A 113 9.93 17.60 -36.06
CA TRP A 113 9.29 16.45 -36.70
C TRP A 113 7.78 16.71 -36.86
N PRO A 114 7.39 17.53 -37.85
CA PRO A 114 6.00 17.86 -38.05
C PRO A 114 5.19 16.61 -38.36
N SER A 115 4.02 16.47 -37.72
CA SER A 115 3.17 15.28 -37.83
C SER A 115 1.82 15.61 -38.45
N VAL A 116 1.22 14.64 -39.13
CA VAL A 116 -0.14 14.69 -39.65
C VAL A 116 -0.84 13.35 -39.46
N GLN A 117 -2.14 13.36 -39.19
CA GLN A 117 -2.98 12.15 -39.20
C GLN A 117 -3.97 12.17 -40.36
N LEU A 118 -4.29 11.00 -40.92
CA LEU A 118 -5.21 10.83 -42.05
C LEU A 118 -6.34 9.84 -41.70
N LEU A 119 -6.82 9.90 -40.47
CA LEU A 119 -7.76 8.94 -39.88
C LEU A 119 -9.23 9.38 -39.99
N ARG A 120 -9.47 10.68 -40.19
CA ARG A 120 -10.83 11.26 -40.22
C ARG A 120 -11.63 10.67 -41.39
N PRO A 121 -12.92 10.35 -41.20
CA PRO A 121 -13.77 9.87 -42.29
C PRO A 121 -14.03 10.99 -43.32
N ASP A 122 -14.06 10.63 -44.61
CA ASP A 122 -14.33 11.57 -45.71
C ASP A 122 -15.78 12.10 -45.70
N HIS A 123 -16.72 11.28 -45.21
CA HIS A 123 -18.11 11.62 -45.02
C HIS A 123 -18.67 10.87 -43.80
N PHE A 124 -19.68 11.45 -43.15
CA PHE A 124 -20.41 10.77 -42.09
C PHE A 124 -21.58 9.98 -42.69
N GLU A 125 -21.73 8.70 -42.32
CA GLU A 125 -22.85 7.87 -42.79
C GLU A 125 -24.21 8.36 -42.29
N ARG A 126 -24.25 9.10 -41.18
CA ARG A 126 -25.47 9.54 -40.51
C ARG A 126 -25.36 11.00 -40.09
N GLU A 127 -26.43 11.76 -40.30
CA GLU A 127 -26.57 13.10 -39.75
C GLU A 127 -27.27 13.02 -38.38
N ASN A 128 -26.56 13.41 -37.33
CA ASN A 128 -27.08 13.50 -35.98
C ASN A 128 -26.33 14.57 -35.18
N PHE A 129 -26.75 14.82 -33.95
CA PHE A 129 -26.12 15.82 -33.09
C PHE A 129 -24.61 15.56 -32.88
N CYS A 130 -24.19 14.30 -32.78
CA CYS A 130 -22.78 13.95 -32.58
C CYS A 130 -21.94 14.22 -33.84
N THR A 131 -22.46 13.90 -35.04
CA THR A 131 -21.75 14.18 -36.29
C THR A 131 -21.70 15.66 -36.62
N TRP A 132 -22.72 16.44 -36.24
CA TRP A 132 -22.66 17.92 -36.27
C TRP A 132 -21.55 18.47 -35.37
N MET A 133 -21.44 17.99 -34.12
CA MET A 133 -20.36 18.40 -33.21
C MET A 133 -18.97 18.02 -33.76
N LEU A 134 -18.84 16.83 -34.33
CA LEU A 134 -17.59 16.39 -34.97
C LEU A 134 -17.22 17.25 -36.17
N GLY A 135 -18.19 17.68 -36.97
CA GLY A 135 -17.96 18.61 -38.09
C GLY A 135 -17.34 19.92 -37.62
N ILE A 136 -17.85 20.51 -36.53
CA ILE A 136 -17.27 21.72 -35.93
C ILE A 136 -15.85 21.47 -35.43
N LEU A 137 -15.63 20.33 -34.78
CA LEU A 137 -14.33 19.95 -34.22
C LEU A 137 -13.28 19.76 -35.33
N TYR A 138 -13.61 19.02 -36.39
CA TYR A 138 -12.72 18.80 -37.52
C TYR A 138 -12.44 20.06 -38.32
N TRP A 139 -13.37 21.02 -38.33
CA TRP A 139 -13.18 22.32 -38.96
C TRP A 139 -12.25 23.24 -38.14
N GLY A 140 -12.41 23.23 -36.80
CA GLY A 140 -11.65 24.10 -35.91
C GLY A 140 -10.26 23.58 -35.53
N ASP A 141 -10.02 22.27 -35.61
CA ASP A 141 -8.76 21.62 -35.24
C ASP A 141 -8.19 20.89 -36.46
N THR A 142 -7.01 21.29 -36.92
CA THR A 142 -6.38 20.69 -38.11
C THR A 142 -5.82 19.30 -37.80
N PRO A 143 -5.61 18.44 -38.81
CA PRO A 143 -5.01 17.13 -38.58
C PRO A 143 -3.48 17.18 -38.39
N THR A 144 -2.89 18.36 -38.21
CA THR A 144 -1.43 18.57 -38.12
C THR A 144 -0.96 18.85 -36.70
N GLY A 145 0.31 18.55 -36.39
CA GLY A 145 0.87 18.78 -35.05
C GLY A 145 0.21 17.90 -33.98
N VAL A 146 0.03 16.62 -34.29
CA VAL A 146 -0.78 15.70 -33.48
C VAL A 146 0.02 14.86 -32.48
N CYS A 147 1.33 14.67 -32.71
CA CYS A 147 2.17 13.77 -31.91
C CYS A 147 3.27 14.51 -31.13
N PRO A 148 3.26 14.48 -29.78
CA PRO A 148 2.39 13.69 -28.89
C PRO A 148 1.02 14.35 -28.63
N SER A 149 -0.03 13.56 -28.35
CA SER A 149 -1.37 14.09 -28.08
C SER A 149 -1.45 14.92 -26.79
N LEU A 150 -1.64 16.24 -26.92
CA LEU A 150 -1.79 17.15 -25.79
C LEU A 150 -3.11 16.96 -25.04
N HIS A 151 -4.19 16.56 -25.72
CA HIS A 151 -5.48 16.24 -25.09
C HIS A 151 -5.33 15.13 -24.03
N VAL A 152 -4.60 14.06 -24.38
CA VAL A 152 -4.26 12.96 -23.48
C VAL A 152 -3.30 13.42 -22.38
N GLY A 153 -2.20 14.09 -22.76
CA GLY A 153 -1.19 14.57 -21.81
C GLY A 153 -1.76 15.46 -20.71
N TYR A 154 -2.58 16.45 -21.08
CA TYR A 154 -3.21 17.37 -20.13
C TYR A 154 -4.23 16.66 -19.24
N THR A 155 -4.97 15.70 -19.80
CA THR A 155 -5.93 14.89 -19.05
C THR A 155 -5.22 14.08 -17.97
N LEU A 156 -4.09 13.45 -18.32
CA LEU A 156 -3.26 12.69 -17.36
C LEU A 156 -2.64 13.62 -16.29
N ALA A 157 -2.20 14.82 -16.66
CA ALA A 157 -1.67 15.82 -15.73
C ALA A 157 -2.71 16.28 -14.70
N VAL A 158 -3.94 16.56 -15.15
CA VAL A 158 -5.05 16.92 -14.26
C VAL A 158 -5.51 15.74 -13.42
N LEU A 159 -5.56 14.54 -14.00
CA LEU A 159 -5.95 13.33 -13.30
C LEU A 159 -4.97 12.99 -12.17
N SER A 160 -3.66 13.13 -12.41
CA SER A 160 -2.63 12.89 -11.40
C SER A 160 -2.78 13.85 -10.21
N ALA A 161 -3.10 15.12 -10.48
CA ALA A 161 -3.39 16.10 -9.44
C ALA A 161 -4.64 15.73 -8.62
N TRP A 162 -5.74 15.32 -9.26
CA TRP A 162 -6.96 14.85 -8.57
C TRP A 162 -6.70 13.66 -7.64
N LEU A 163 -5.89 12.69 -8.10
CA LEU A 163 -5.62 11.47 -7.34
C LEU A 163 -4.80 11.71 -6.07
N LEU A 164 -4.00 12.78 -6.03
CA LEU A 164 -3.16 13.14 -4.88
C LEU A 164 -3.90 13.93 -3.79
N ILE A 165 -5.12 14.42 -4.06
CA ILE A 165 -5.93 15.12 -3.07
C ILE A 165 -6.34 14.14 -1.97
N LYS A 166 -5.88 14.38 -0.73
CA LYS A 166 -6.11 13.48 0.42
C LYS A 166 -7.56 13.48 0.90
N GLU A 167 -8.23 14.63 0.86
CA GLU A 167 -9.62 14.79 1.33
C GLU A 167 -10.67 14.17 0.39
N LEU A 168 -10.26 13.72 -0.81
CA LEU A 168 -11.19 13.21 -1.81
C LEU A 168 -11.52 11.73 -1.57
N LYS A 169 -12.81 11.43 -1.38
CA LYS A 169 -13.31 10.06 -1.19
C LYS A 169 -12.93 9.13 -2.36
N ALA A 170 -12.64 7.87 -2.06
CA ALA A 170 -12.17 6.89 -3.05
C ALA A 170 -13.12 6.71 -4.25
N TRP A 171 -14.44 6.68 -4.03
CA TRP A 171 -15.42 6.57 -5.12
C TRP A 171 -15.39 7.77 -6.08
N LYS A 172 -15.13 8.99 -5.58
CA LYS A 172 -14.97 10.17 -6.43
C LYS A 172 -13.69 10.09 -7.26
N LYS A 173 -12.59 9.59 -6.67
CA LYS A 173 -11.35 9.31 -7.40
C LYS A 173 -11.58 8.30 -8.51
N LEU A 174 -12.34 7.24 -8.23
CA LEU A 174 -12.70 6.22 -9.22
C LEU A 174 -13.49 6.83 -10.39
N ILE A 175 -14.53 7.63 -10.11
CA ILE A 175 -15.34 8.28 -11.16
C ILE A 175 -14.48 9.21 -12.02
N ILE A 176 -13.68 10.09 -11.40
CA ILE A 176 -12.82 11.03 -12.13
C ILE A 176 -11.78 10.28 -12.97
N THR A 177 -11.24 9.16 -12.46
CA THR A 177 -10.30 8.30 -13.19
C THR A 177 -10.97 7.64 -14.39
N ALA A 178 -12.14 7.04 -14.19
CA ALA A 178 -12.90 6.43 -15.27
C ALA A 178 -13.21 7.47 -16.35
N TRP A 179 -13.64 8.67 -15.96
CA TRP A 179 -13.97 9.75 -16.90
C TRP A 179 -12.74 10.25 -17.67
N GLY A 180 -11.62 10.49 -16.99
CA GLY A 180 -10.35 10.89 -17.62
C GLY A 180 -9.82 9.85 -18.61
N LEU A 181 -9.93 8.56 -18.26
CA LEU A 181 -9.56 7.48 -19.18
C LEU A 181 -10.51 7.40 -20.38
N MET A 182 -11.81 7.62 -20.18
CA MET A 182 -12.78 7.66 -21.28
C MET A 182 -12.52 8.81 -22.26
N ILE A 183 -12.05 9.96 -21.77
CA ILE A 183 -11.56 11.06 -22.62
C ILE A 183 -10.33 10.59 -23.42
N CYS A 184 -9.33 9.97 -22.77
CA CYS A 184 -8.13 9.51 -23.48
C CYS A 184 -8.44 8.45 -24.54
N VAL A 185 -9.47 7.64 -24.34
CA VAL A 185 -9.93 6.65 -25.31
C VAL A 185 -10.78 7.29 -26.41
N SER A 186 -11.58 8.32 -26.08
CA SER A 186 -12.51 8.92 -27.04
C SER A 186 -11.80 9.54 -28.24
N VAL A 187 -10.60 10.13 -28.04
CA VAL A 187 -9.80 10.73 -29.13
C VAL A 187 -9.50 9.74 -30.27
N LEU A 188 -9.41 8.44 -29.96
CA LEU A 188 -9.16 7.36 -30.93
C LEU A 188 -10.42 7.02 -31.73
N PHE A 189 -11.57 6.90 -31.04
CA PHE A 189 -12.86 6.56 -31.66
C PHE A 189 -13.41 7.70 -32.51
N VAL A 190 -13.16 8.95 -32.13
CA VAL A 190 -13.49 10.12 -32.96
C VAL A 190 -12.44 10.36 -34.05
N LYS A 191 -11.45 9.48 -34.22
CA LYS A 191 -10.40 9.59 -35.26
C LYS A 191 -9.70 10.95 -35.27
N GLN A 192 -9.56 11.56 -34.10
CA GLN A 192 -8.85 12.83 -33.95
C GLN A 192 -7.35 12.60 -33.77
N HIS A 193 -6.99 11.50 -33.13
CA HIS A 193 -5.64 11.14 -32.73
C HIS A 193 -5.37 9.68 -33.05
N SER A 194 -4.13 9.37 -33.41
CA SER A 194 -3.65 8.00 -33.65
C SER A 194 -3.22 7.36 -32.34
N PHE A 195 -3.37 6.05 -32.20
CA PHE A 195 -2.86 5.28 -31.07
C PHE A 195 -1.39 5.56 -30.76
N THR A 196 -0.56 5.81 -31.77
CA THR A 196 0.85 6.15 -31.57
C THR A 196 1.05 7.51 -30.89
N ASP A 197 0.24 8.51 -31.22
CA ASP A 197 0.35 9.83 -30.59
C ASP A 197 -0.18 9.82 -29.14
N VAL A 198 -1.18 8.98 -28.85
CA VAL A 198 -1.70 8.73 -27.51
C VAL A 198 -0.64 8.05 -26.66
N TRP A 199 0.03 7.02 -27.19
CA TRP A 199 1.14 6.38 -26.49
C TRP A 199 2.32 7.32 -26.27
N ALA A 200 2.68 8.12 -27.27
CA ALA A 200 3.73 9.11 -27.13
C ALA A 200 3.40 10.11 -26.01
N ALA A 201 2.14 10.55 -25.90
CA ALA A 201 1.67 11.40 -24.81
C ALA A 201 1.75 10.73 -23.44
N VAL A 202 1.36 9.45 -23.34
CA VAL A 202 1.47 8.67 -22.09
C VAL A 202 2.93 8.54 -21.65
N VAL A 203 3.83 8.18 -22.57
CA VAL A 203 5.27 8.05 -22.28
C VAL A 203 5.86 9.39 -21.86
N LEU A 204 5.53 10.46 -22.58
CA LEU A 204 6.02 11.79 -22.26
C LEU A 204 5.49 12.29 -20.91
N TYR A 205 4.21 12.06 -20.62
CA TYR A 205 3.62 12.34 -19.32
C TYR A 205 4.36 11.59 -18.20
N LEU A 206 4.58 10.29 -18.34
CA LEU A 206 5.29 9.48 -17.34
C LEU A 206 6.73 9.96 -17.14
N PHE A 207 7.42 10.33 -18.23
CA PHE A 207 8.76 10.92 -18.17
C PHE A 207 8.76 12.24 -17.39
N LEU A 208 7.83 13.16 -17.68
CA LEU A 208 7.71 14.44 -16.98
C LEU A 208 7.32 14.26 -15.52
N GLU A 209 6.41 13.33 -15.22
CA GLU A 209 6.00 12.98 -13.86
C GLU A 209 7.21 12.49 -13.05
N LEU A 210 8.04 11.62 -13.63
CA LEU A 210 9.27 11.12 -13.01
C LEU A 210 10.35 12.20 -12.89
N LEU A 211 10.52 13.04 -13.91
CA LEU A 211 11.54 14.09 -13.93
C LEU A 211 11.24 15.19 -12.90
N LEU A 212 9.98 15.65 -12.86
CA LEU A 212 9.57 16.78 -12.04
C LEU A 212 9.26 16.38 -10.60
N PHE A 213 8.75 15.16 -10.39
CA PHE A 213 8.28 14.70 -9.08
C PHE A 213 8.90 13.39 -8.62
N GLY A 214 9.79 12.76 -9.39
CA GLY A 214 10.43 11.49 -9.01
C GLY A 214 11.25 11.54 -7.72
N ARG A 215 11.71 12.74 -7.32
CA ARG A 215 12.36 12.95 -6.01
C ARG A 215 11.36 12.98 -4.84
N ASP A 216 10.12 13.38 -5.11
CA ASP A 216 9.00 13.37 -4.15
C ASP A 216 8.25 12.03 -4.15
N ILE A 217 8.50 11.17 -5.15
CA ILE A 217 8.13 9.76 -5.11
C ILE A 217 9.02 9.09 -4.06
N LYS A 218 8.59 9.16 -2.78
CA LYS A 218 8.99 8.19 -1.76
C LYS A 218 8.36 6.83 -2.11
N LEU A 219 8.78 6.24 -3.23
CA LEU A 219 8.77 4.80 -3.39
C LEU A 219 9.69 4.31 -2.28
N GLY A 220 9.10 3.83 -1.18
CA GLY A 220 9.85 3.12 -0.15
C GLY A 220 10.76 2.11 -0.84
N LYS A 221 12.00 1.97 -0.34
CA LYS A 221 13.21 1.28 -0.84
C LYS A 221 13.04 -0.14 -1.47
N ARG A 222 11.94 -0.41 -2.17
CA ARG A 222 11.57 -1.69 -2.74
C ARG A 222 12.30 -1.86 -4.05
N ARG A 223 13.17 -2.86 -4.08
CA ARG A 223 13.87 -3.35 -5.26
C ARG A 223 13.01 -4.41 -5.95
N LEU A 224 13.37 -4.73 -7.19
CA LEU A 224 12.70 -5.80 -7.95
C LEU A 224 12.71 -7.10 -7.14
N GLY A 225 11.55 -7.74 -7.02
CA GLY A 225 11.35 -8.97 -6.24
C GLY A 225 10.96 -8.77 -4.78
N ASP A 226 11.04 -7.54 -4.24
CA ASP A 226 10.57 -7.25 -2.89
C ASP A 226 9.03 -7.29 -2.82
N ARG A 227 8.50 -7.73 -1.67
CA ARG A 227 7.06 -7.76 -1.40
C ARG A 227 6.63 -6.51 -0.65
N ARG A 228 5.32 -6.32 -0.48
CA ARG A 228 4.80 -5.20 0.33
C ARG A 228 5.16 -5.34 1.80
N ASP A 229 5.19 -6.56 2.30
CA ASP A 229 5.37 -6.98 3.68
C ASP A 229 6.81 -7.40 4.02
N GLY A 230 7.70 -7.50 3.04
CA GLY A 230 9.12 -7.77 3.28
C GLY A 230 10.05 -7.54 2.08
N GLU A 231 11.32 -7.30 2.39
CA GLU A 231 12.40 -7.18 1.41
C GLU A 231 12.99 -8.55 1.08
N LEU A 232 13.32 -8.78 -0.20
CA LEU A 232 13.96 -10.02 -0.63
C LEU A 232 15.38 -10.11 -0.06
N ILE A 233 15.69 -11.21 0.64
CA ILE A 233 17.05 -11.49 1.10
C ILE A 233 17.83 -12.08 -0.07
N ARG A 234 18.82 -11.32 -0.54
CA ARG A 234 19.61 -11.68 -1.74
C ARG A 234 20.94 -12.34 -1.40
N ASP A 235 21.41 -12.14 -0.18
CA ASP A 235 22.64 -12.72 0.37
C ASP A 235 22.25 -13.82 1.36
N LEU A 236 22.00 -15.02 0.82
CA LEU A 236 21.66 -16.22 1.58
C LEU A 236 22.78 -17.24 1.37
N ASP A 237 23.09 -18.01 2.41
CA ASP A 237 23.89 -19.21 2.23
C ASP A 237 23.12 -20.27 1.42
N ALA A 238 23.87 -21.23 0.89
CA ALA A 238 23.33 -22.25 0.00
C ALA A 238 22.19 -23.08 0.63
N MET A 239 22.27 -23.37 1.93
CA MET A 239 21.23 -24.17 2.60
C MET A 239 19.92 -23.41 2.70
N HIS A 240 19.94 -22.18 3.20
CA HIS A 240 18.72 -21.36 3.31
C HIS A 240 18.15 -20.92 1.95
N TYR A 241 18.98 -20.89 0.89
CA TYR A 241 18.50 -20.68 -0.48
C TYR A 241 17.78 -21.92 -1.04
N ILE A 242 18.33 -23.12 -0.83
CA ILE A 242 17.82 -24.37 -1.41
C ILE A 242 16.64 -24.95 -0.61
N MET A 243 16.64 -24.85 0.72
CA MET A 243 15.60 -25.44 1.58
C MET A 243 14.17 -25.04 1.18
N PRO A 244 13.85 -23.76 0.90
CA PRO A 244 12.52 -23.38 0.43
C PRO A 244 12.09 -24.01 -0.91
N LEU A 245 13.04 -24.39 -1.76
CA LEU A 245 12.78 -25.06 -3.05
C LEU A 245 12.50 -26.55 -2.85
N MET A 246 13.27 -27.21 -1.98
CA MET A 246 13.10 -28.63 -1.64
C MET A 246 11.83 -28.87 -0.82
N TYR A 247 11.58 -27.98 0.14
CA TYR A 247 10.48 -28.07 1.08
C TYR A 247 9.59 -26.84 0.97
N PRO A 248 8.58 -26.83 0.08
CA PRO A 248 7.85 -25.62 -0.29
C PRO A 248 6.84 -25.16 0.77
N ASN A 249 6.24 -26.07 1.52
CA ASN A 249 5.17 -25.76 2.46
C ASN A 249 5.72 -25.53 3.87
N ARG A 250 5.16 -24.55 4.59
CA ARG A 250 5.54 -24.21 5.96
C ARG A 250 5.13 -25.29 6.96
N CYS A 251 3.91 -25.81 6.82
CA CYS A 251 3.37 -26.82 7.73
C CYS A 251 4.12 -28.17 7.69
N ASP A 252 4.92 -28.39 6.65
CA ASP A 252 5.71 -29.61 6.49
C ASP A 252 7.09 -29.49 7.17
N ASN A 253 7.47 -28.30 7.68
CA ASN A 253 8.82 -27.95 8.14
C ASN A 253 8.77 -27.15 9.45
N GLU A 254 8.21 -27.78 10.48
CA GLU A 254 7.96 -27.14 11.76
C GLU A 254 8.86 -27.67 12.86
N ALA A 255 9.55 -26.76 13.54
CA ALA A 255 10.26 -27.05 14.77
C ALA A 255 9.36 -26.71 15.97
N TYR A 256 8.92 -27.75 16.70
CA TYR A 256 8.18 -27.60 17.95
C TYR A 256 9.11 -27.63 19.16
N MET A 257 8.98 -26.64 20.05
CA MET A 257 9.80 -26.52 21.25
C MET A 257 8.96 -26.07 22.44
N LYS A 258 9.20 -26.67 23.61
CA LYS A 258 8.58 -26.28 24.88
C LYS A 258 9.60 -25.55 25.75
N LEU A 259 9.19 -24.45 26.36
CA LEU A 259 9.98 -23.64 27.28
C LEU A 259 9.21 -23.44 28.59
N SER A 260 9.79 -23.88 29.69
CA SER A 260 9.27 -23.60 31.04
C SER A 260 10.04 -22.43 31.66
N VAL A 261 9.28 -21.47 32.18
CA VAL A 261 9.78 -20.16 32.64
C VAL A 261 9.37 -19.94 34.09
N ASP A 262 10.31 -19.56 34.96
CA ASP A 262 10.00 -19.22 36.35
C ASP A 262 9.42 -17.80 36.42
N ILE A 263 8.13 -17.68 36.75
CA ILE A 263 7.43 -16.40 36.78
C ILE A 263 7.30 -15.83 38.19
N SER A 264 8.01 -16.40 39.18
CA SER A 264 7.90 -15.95 40.58
C SER A 264 8.28 -14.46 40.71
N GLY A 265 9.43 -14.07 40.14
CA GLY A 265 9.88 -12.67 40.10
C GLY A 265 8.98 -11.79 39.22
N THR A 266 8.53 -12.31 38.09
CA THR A 266 7.59 -11.63 37.18
C THR A 266 6.26 -11.29 37.87
N GLU A 267 5.71 -12.19 38.68
CA GLU A 267 4.46 -11.94 39.41
C GLU A 267 4.64 -10.89 40.51
N GLU A 268 5.79 -10.87 41.18
CA GLU A 268 6.13 -9.82 42.15
C GLU A 268 6.27 -8.46 41.46
N TYR A 269 6.98 -8.40 40.34
CA TYR A 269 7.08 -7.20 39.49
C TYR A 269 5.70 -6.69 39.09
N ILE A 270 4.83 -7.56 38.55
CA ILE A 270 3.47 -7.19 38.14
C ILE A 270 2.66 -6.64 39.32
N LYS A 271 2.77 -7.25 40.51
CA LYS A 271 2.09 -6.75 41.72
C LYS A 271 2.57 -5.35 42.09
N LYS A 272 3.88 -5.12 42.13
CA LYS A 272 4.47 -3.82 42.45
C LYS A 272 4.08 -2.76 41.41
N PHE A 273 4.27 -3.06 40.13
CA PHE A 273 3.93 -2.15 39.03
C PHE A 273 2.45 -1.75 39.07
N ASN A 274 1.55 -2.72 39.28
CA ASN A 274 0.11 -2.46 39.35
C ASN A 274 -0.32 -1.69 40.60
N ALA A 275 0.43 -1.78 41.71
CA ALA A 275 0.20 -0.97 42.90
C ALA A 275 0.59 0.49 42.67
N GLU A 276 1.67 0.73 41.92
CA GLU A 276 2.14 2.07 41.55
C GLU A 276 1.31 2.70 40.42
N HIS A 277 0.70 1.88 39.55
CA HIS A 277 -0.02 2.32 38.35
C HIS A 277 -1.45 1.73 38.27
N PRO A 278 -2.38 2.16 39.13
CA PRO A 278 -3.72 1.58 39.22
C PRO A 278 -4.54 1.70 37.91
N ASP A 279 -4.33 2.76 37.13
CA ASP A 279 -5.03 2.99 35.85
C ASP A 279 -4.36 2.30 34.65
N ASN A 280 -3.12 1.82 34.81
CA ASN A 280 -2.31 1.25 33.74
C ASN A 280 -1.76 -0.12 34.13
N ARG A 281 -2.66 -0.99 34.59
CA ARG A 281 -2.30 -2.33 35.02
C ARG A 281 -1.79 -3.18 33.87
N ILE A 282 -0.76 -3.98 34.17
CA ILE A 282 -0.18 -4.98 33.30
C ILE A 282 -0.59 -6.40 33.75
N ALA A 283 -0.69 -7.31 32.78
CA ALA A 283 -0.92 -8.73 32.99
C ALA A 283 0.24 -9.58 32.47
N ILE A 284 0.31 -10.85 32.89
CA ILE A 284 1.32 -11.80 32.37
C ILE A 284 1.26 -11.94 30.84
N TRP A 285 0.06 -11.79 30.26
CA TRP A 285 -0.14 -11.82 28.82
C TRP A 285 0.58 -10.67 28.11
N ASP A 286 0.54 -9.47 28.70
CA ASP A 286 1.26 -8.30 28.17
C ASP A 286 2.77 -8.52 28.19
N VAL A 287 3.27 -9.14 29.27
CA VAL A 287 4.69 -9.51 29.42
C VAL A 287 5.11 -10.49 28.32
N VAL A 288 4.31 -11.53 28.05
CA VAL A 288 4.62 -12.52 27.00
C VAL A 288 4.58 -11.90 25.61
N ILE A 289 3.59 -11.05 25.30
CA ILE A 289 3.52 -10.34 24.02
C ILE A 289 4.73 -9.41 23.85
N ALA A 290 5.03 -8.60 24.87
CA ALA A 290 6.16 -7.68 24.85
C ALA A 290 7.48 -8.44 24.66
N ALA A 291 7.66 -9.56 25.37
CA ALA A 291 8.85 -10.39 25.25
C ALA A 291 8.99 -11.00 23.85
N ALA A 292 7.89 -11.48 23.25
CA ALA A 292 7.90 -12.01 21.89
C ALA A 292 8.24 -10.93 20.86
N LEU A 293 7.66 -9.73 20.96
CA LEU A 293 7.93 -8.62 20.06
C LEU A 293 9.39 -8.12 20.20
N LYS A 294 9.88 -7.93 21.44
CA LYS A 294 11.27 -7.53 21.70
C LYS A 294 12.26 -8.61 21.23
N LEU A 295 11.95 -9.89 21.45
CA LEU A 295 12.74 -11.01 20.93
C LEU A 295 12.90 -10.93 19.42
N VAL A 296 11.79 -10.80 18.68
CA VAL A 296 11.81 -10.76 17.22
C VAL A 296 12.56 -9.52 16.70
N LYS A 297 12.47 -8.40 17.42
CA LYS A 297 13.22 -7.17 17.11
C LYS A 297 14.74 -7.37 17.29
N LEU A 298 15.17 -7.92 18.42
CA LEU A 298 16.59 -8.16 18.74
C LEU A 298 17.19 -9.33 17.96
N ARG A 299 16.34 -10.21 17.42
CA ARG A 299 16.76 -11.41 16.68
C ARG A 299 16.19 -11.37 15.26
N PRO A 300 16.73 -10.56 14.33
CA PRO A 300 16.15 -10.32 13.00
C PRO A 300 15.83 -11.56 12.16
N GLN A 301 16.58 -12.67 12.31
CA GLN A 301 16.27 -13.92 11.58
C GLN A 301 14.92 -14.54 12.00
N MET A 302 14.47 -14.30 13.24
CA MET A 302 13.11 -14.67 13.70
C MET A 302 12.02 -13.86 12.97
N ASN A 303 12.37 -12.73 12.38
CA ASN A 303 11.46 -11.87 11.63
C ASN A 303 11.57 -12.07 10.11
N ARG A 304 12.01 -13.26 9.69
CA ARG A 304 12.03 -13.69 8.29
C ARG A 304 10.81 -14.54 7.98
N PHE A 305 10.51 -14.68 6.69
CA PHE A 305 9.47 -15.57 6.21
C PHE A 305 9.78 -16.08 4.82
N ILE A 306 9.16 -17.20 4.46
CA ILE A 306 9.24 -17.77 3.13
C ILE A 306 7.90 -17.60 2.42
N ALA A 307 7.94 -17.05 1.22
CA ALA A 307 6.82 -16.96 0.30
C ALA A 307 7.30 -17.28 -1.11
N ASN A 308 6.52 -18.04 -1.87
CA ASN A 308 6.91 -18.48 -3.23
C ASN A 308 8.33 -19.08 -3.27
N GLN A 309 8.65 -19.96 -2.32
CA GLN A 309 9.94 -20.63 -2.21
C GLN A 309 11.14 -19.65 -2.12
N THR A 310 10.89 -18.43 -1.65
CA THR A 310 11.88 -17.37 -1.57
C THR A 310 11.84 -16.75 -0.17
N MET A 311 13.00 -16.40 0.39
CA MET A 311 13.12 -15.87 1.75
C MET A 311 13.13 -14.35 1.79
N TYR A 312 12.38 -13.79 2.72
CA TYR A 312 12.16 -12.36 2.88
C TYR A 312 12.43 -11.92 4.32
N GLN A 313 12.96 -10.71 4.48
CA GLN A 313 13.05 -10.01 5.75
C GLN A 313 11.82 -9.11 5.90
N ARG A 314 11.07 -9.24 7.00
CA ARG A 314 9.88 -8.39 7.22
C ARG A 314 10.24 -6.93 7.45
N ASN A 315 9.36 -6.06 6.97
CA ASN A 315 9.49 -4.60 7.12
C ASN A 315 9.14 -4.11 8.54
N CYS A 316 8.28 -4.85 9.25
CA CYS A 316 7.83 -4.51 10.59
C CYS A 316 7.79 -5.74 11.51
N VAL A 317 7.75 -5.48 12.82
CA VAL A 317 7.58 -6.52 13.84
C VAL A 317 6.15 -6.44 14.34
N THR A 318 5.38 -7.53 14.19
CA THR A 318 3.96 -7.55 14.54
C THR A 318 3.54 -8.83 15.25
N ALA A 319 2.61 -8.69 16.18
CA ALA A 319 1.97 -9.79 16.89
C ALA A 319 0.48 -9.84 16.53
N ALA A 320 -0.07 -11.05 16.43
CA ALA A 320 -1.50 -11.26 16.29
C ALA A 320 -1.99 -12.29 17.30
N PHE A 321 -3.22 -12.14 17.82
CA PHE A 321 -3.85 -13.11 18.71
C PHE A 321 -5.37 -13.04 18.62
N THR A 322 -6.03 -14.15 18.92
CA THR A 322 -7.49 -14.24 18.93
C THR A 322 -8.06 -13.68 20.22
N VAL A 323 -9.09 -12.84 20.10
CA VAL A 323 -9.90 -12.28 21.17
C VAL A 323 -11.31 -12.79 21.02
N LYS A 324 -11.78 -13.50 22.04
CA LYS A 324 -13.17 -13.94 22.09
C LYS A 324 -14.07 -12.82 22.63
N LYS A 325 -15.10 -12.43 21.88
CA LYS A 325 -16.03 -11.35 22.27
C LYS A 325 -16.88 -11.79 23.46
N GLU A 326 -17.45 -12.99 23.38
CA GLU A 326 -18.25 -13.63 24.42
C GLU A 326 -17.73 -15.03 24.74
N PHE A 327 -17.55 -15.34 26.02
CA PHE A 327 -17.16 -16.69 26.47
C PHE A 327 -18.35 -17.67 26.41
N LYS A 328 -18.85 -17.91 25.19
CA LYS A 328 -19.86 -18.91 24.83
C LYS A 328 -19.33 -19.79 23.71
N ASP A 329 -19.90 -20.97 23.53
CA ASP A 329 -19.45 -21.92 22.50
C ASP A 329 -19.63 -21.37 21.08
N ASP A 330 -20.69 -20.59 20.86
CA ASP A 330 -21.03 -19.90 19.60
C ASP A 330 -20.61 -18.42 19.59
N GLY A 331 -19.84 -17.99 20.60
CA GLY A 331 -19.40 -16.60 20.72
C GLY A 331 -18.41 -16.21 19.63
N ASP A 332 -18.62 -15.05 19.01
CA ASP A 332 -17.77 -14.52 17.97
C ASP A 332 -16.31 -14.36 18.42
N GLU A 333 -15.40 -14.69 17.52
CA GLU A 333 -13.97 -14.48 17.67
C GLU A 333 -13.50 -13.38 16.73
N THR A 334 -12.59 -12.54 17.21
CA THR A 334 -11.99 -11.44 16.46
C THR A 334 -10.49 -11.48 16.66
N LEU A 335 -9.73 -10.94 15.70
CA LEU A 335 -8.28 -10.99 15.76
C LEU A 335 -7.72 -9.61 16.10
N ALA A 336 -6.93 -9.56 17.16
CA ALA A 336 -6.18 -8.37 17.53
C ALA A 336 -4.81 -8.40 16.84
N ARG A 337 -4.38 -7.25 16.32
CA ARG A 337 -3.06 -7.08 15.72
C ARG A 337 -2.32 -5.93 16.38
N ILE A 338 -1.08 -6.17 16.78
CA ILE A 338 -0.19 -5.20 17.41
C ILE A 338 1.02 -4.99 16.53
N VAL A 339 1.37 -3.72 16.30
CA VAL A 339 2.58 -3.32 15.60
C VAL A 339 3.57 -2.76 16.63
N ALA A 340 4.75 -3.35 16.70
CA ALA A 340 5.83 -2.87 17.56
C ALA A 340 6.63 -1.78 16.86
N GLU A 341 6.93 -0.74 17.63
CA GLU A 341 7.77 0.40 17.29
C GLU A 341 9.11 0.32 18.06
N ASP A 342 10.10 1.08 17.63
CA ASP A 342 11.48 0.94 18.12
C ASP A 342 11.66 1.47 19.55
N ASP A 343 10.79 2.39 19.95
CA ASP A 343 10.68 3.03 21.26
C ASP A 343 9.64 2.39 22.18
N ASP A 344 8.98 1.30 21.74
CA ASP A 344 8.03 0.58 22.57
C ASP A 344 8.71 -0.01 23.82
N THR A 345 7.93 -0.08 24.90
CA THR A 345 8.25 -0.65 26.21
C THR A 345 7.12 -1.57 26.66
N LEU A 346 7.31 -2.30 27.76
CA LEU A 346 6.26 -3.16 28.33
C LEU A 346 4.95 -2.38 28.60
N SER A 347 5.06 -1.16 29.11
CA SER A 347 3.90 -0.32 29.40
C SER A 347 3.18 0.15 28.12
N SER A 348 3.92 0.54 27.08
CA SER A 348 3.30 0.94 25.80
C SER A 348 2.65 -0.25 25.10
N ILE A 349 3.27 -1.44 25.14
CA ILE A 349 2.67 -2.67 24.61
C ILE A 349 1.40 -3.04 25.38
N SER A 350 1.42 -3.02 26.72
CA SER A 350 0.21 -3.30 27.52
C SER A 350 -0.94 -2.34 27.17
N ARG A 351 -0.64 -1.05 26.95
CA ARG A 351 -1.64 -0.09 26.46
C ARG A 351 -2.17 -0.48 25.07
N LYS A 352 -1.28 -0.78 24.11
CA LYS A 352 -1.67 -1.24 22.75
C LYS A 352 -2.53 -2.51 22.81
N VAL A 353 -2.18 -3.47 23.67
CA VAL A 353 -2.98 -4.71 23.90
C VAL A 353 -4.38 -4.36 24.39
N ARG A 354 -4.49 -3.53 25.44
CA ARG A 354 -5.79 -3.12 26.01
C ARG A 354 -6.66 -2.39 24.98
N GLU A 355 -6.10 -1.45 24.24
CA GLU A 355 -6.79 -0.71 23.18
C GLU A 355 -7.32 -1.66 22.08
N GLN A 356 -6.48 -2.59 21.61
CA GLN A 356 -6.89 -3.56 20.59
C GLN A 356 -7.99 -4.50 21.10
N ILE A 357 -7.87 -5.02 22.33
CA ILE A 357 -8.93 -5.86 22.92
C ILE A 357 -10.25 -5.09 23.05
N ALA A 358 -10.21 -3.81 23.46
CA ALA A 358 -11.40 -2.97 23.57
C ALA A 358 -12.04 -2.69 22.20
N LEU A 359 -11.23 -2.43 21.17
CA LEU A 359 -11.69 -2.25 19.79
C LEU A 359 -12.35 -3.54 19.27
N CYS A 360 -11.69 -4.70 19.43
CA CYS A 360 -12.23 -5.99 19.01
C CYS A 360 -13.56 -6.35 19.69
N LYS A 361 -13.83 -5.83 20.90
CA LYS A 361 -15.10 -6.07 21.61
C LYS A 361 -16.23 -5.10 21.20
N THR A 362 -15.90 -3.94 20.66
CA THR A 362 -16.88 -2.86 20.40
C THR A 362 -17.21 -2.68 18.93
N GLN A 363 -16.28 -3.00 18.02
CA GLN A 363 -16.48 -2.92 16.59
C GLN A 363 -16.71 -4.31 15.99
N ASP A 364 -17.52 -4.37 14.94
CA ASP A 364 -17.52 -5.51 14.04
C ASP A 364 -16.26 -5.47 13.20
N ASP A 365 -15.56 -6.60 13.16
CA ASP A 365 -14.29 -6.74 12.48
C ASP A 365 -14.51 -6.63 10.97
N GLU A 366 -13.85 -5.66 10.32
CA GLU A 366 -13.86 -5.49 8.85
C GLU A 366 -13.46 -6.79 8.15
N SER A 367 -12.61 -7.62 8.78
CA SER A 367 -12.21 -8.93 8.27
C SER A 367 -13.40 -9.90 8.22
N THR A 368 -14.24 -9.92 9.26
CA THR A 368 -15.43 -10.77 9.36
C THR A 368 -16.51 -10.34 8.37
N GLU A 369 -16.71 -9.02 8.18
CA GLU A 369 -17.61 -8.51 7.14
C GLU A 369 -17.14 -8.90 5.74
N ALA A 370 -15.85 -8.77 5.45
CA ALA A 370 -15.27 -9.18 4.17
C ALA A 370 -15.40 -10.70 3.94
N MET A 371 -15.16 -11.52 4.97
CA MET A 371 -15.36 -12.97 4.91
C MET A 371 -16.82 -13.35 4.65
N ASN A 372 -17.77 -12.66 5.30
CA ASN A 372 -19.20 -12.85 5.11
C ASN A 372 -19.67 -12.44 3.70
N PHE A 373 -19.06 -11.41 3.11
CA PHE A 373 -19.32 -11.01 1.72
C PHE A 373 -18.80 -12.06 0.73
N ILE A 374 -17.56 -12.55 0.92
CA ILE A 374 -16.96 -13.62 0.09
C ILE A 374 -17.80 -14.90 0.15
N LYS A 375 -18.34 -15.25 1.33
CA LYS A 375 -19.22 -16.41 1.51
C LYS A 375 -20.45 -16.38 0.60
N LYS A 376 -20.97 -15.19 0.28
CA LYS A 376 -22.20 -14.99 -0.51
C LYS A 376 -21.95 -14.90 -2.02
N LEU A 377 -20.70 -14.76 -2.46
CA LEU A 377 -20.36 -14.61 -3.88
C LEU A 377 -20.33 -15.97 -4.62
N PRO A 378 -20.99 -16.09 -5.79
CA PRO A 378 -20.77 -17.23 -6.67
C PRO A 378 -19.32 -17.21 -7.19
N GLY A 379 -18.66 -18.37 -7.26
CA GLY A 379 -17.27 -18.46 -7.74
C GLY A 379 -16.18 -18.24 -6.67
N LYS A 380 -16.49 -18.39 -5.38
CA LYS A 380 -15.54 -18.29 -4.24
C LYS A 380 -14.19 -19.02 -4.44
N HIS A 381 -14.18 -20.15 -5.16
CA HIS A 381 -12.95 -20.89 -5.45
C HIS A 381 -12.02 -20.13 -6.41
N LEU A 382 -12.57 -19.40 -7.39
CA LEU A 382 -11.81 -18.55 -8.31
C LEU A 382 -11.21 -17.35 -7.56
N ILE A 383 -12.00 -16.72 -6.67
CA ILE A 383 -11.51 -15.64 -5.81
C ILE A 383 -10.37 -16.14 -4.92
N GLY A 384 -10.52 -17.31 -4.30
CA GLY A 384 -9.47 -17.94 -3.51
C GLY A 384 -8.21 -18.26 -4.32
N LEU A 385 -8.35 -18.71 -5.57
CA LEU A 385 -7.22 -18.99 -6.47
C LEU A 385 -6.47 -17.69 -6.84
N ILE A 386 -7.19 -16.63 -7.17
CA ILE A 386 -6.62 -15.30 -7.45
C ILE A 386 -5.93 -14.77 -6.18
N ALA A 387 -6.56 -14.86 -5.02
CA ALA A 387 -5.98 -14.38 -3.76
C ALA A 387 -4.68 -15.12 -3.42
N ARG A 388 -4.66 -16.46 -3.54
CA ARG A 388 -3.43 -17.26 -3.36
C ARG A 388 -2.35 -16.89 -4.37
N PHE A 389 -2.73 -16.63 -5.62
CA PHE A 389 -1.79 -16.21 -6.66
C PHE A 389 -1.20 -14.82 -6.35
N LEU A 390 -2.03 -13.85 -5.97
CA LEU A 390 -1.60 -12.51 -5.58
C LEU A 390 -0.71 -12.54 -4.33
N ASP A 391 -1.11 -13.31 -3.31
CA ASP A 391 -0.31 -13.47 -2.10
C ASP A 391 1.03 -14.14 -2.40
N ARG A 392 1.05 -15.23 -3.19
CA ARG A 392 2.29 -15.91 -3.59
C ARG A 392 3.27 -14.94 -4.27
N HIS A 393 2.80 -14.11 -5.19
CA HIS A 393 3.67 -13.18 -5.95
C HIS A 393 3.91 -11.83 -5.25
N GLY A 394 3.35 -11.60 -4.06
CA GLY A 394 3.53 -10.35 -3.31
C GLY A 394 2.74 -9.17 -3.89
N TRP A 395 1.73 -9.45 -4.71
CA TRP A 395 0.85 -8.48 -5.36
C TRP A 395 -0.41 -8.19 -4.54
N MET A 396 -0.59 -8.86 -3.40
CA MET A 396 -1.72 -8.62 -2.50
C MET A 396 -1.78 -7.15 -2.06
N PRO A 397 -2.96 -6.49 -2.11
CA PRO A 397 -3.11 -5.12 -1.64
C PRO A 397 -2.80 -4.98 -0.15
N GLN A 398 -2.24 -3.82 0.24
CA GLN A 398 -1.87 -3.56 1.64
C GLN A 398 -3.06 -3.61 2.60
N SER A 399 -4.25 -3.22 2.14
CA SER A 399 -5.47 -3.30 2.94
C SER A 399 -5.81 -4.73 3.35
N VAL A 400 -5.59 -5.71 2.47
CA VAL A 400 -5.82 -7.13 2.75
C VAL A 400 -4.72 -7.69 3.66
N ILE A 401 -3.46 -7.32 3.41
CA ILE A 401 -2.33 -7.72 4.26
C ILE A 401 -2.50 -7.19 5.70
N ALA A 402 -3.02 -5.96 5.84
CA ALA A 402 -3.21 -5.32 7.13
C ALA A 402 -4.30 -5.98 7.99
N THR A 403 -5.32 -6.56 7.35
CA THR A 403 -6.44 -7.23 8.02
C THR A 403 -6.23 -8.75 8.18
N ASP A 404 -5.25 -9.34 7.49
CA ASP A 404 -4.95 -10.77 7.59
C ASP A 404 -4.13 -11.08 8.86
N PRO A 405 -4.65 -11.93 9.77
CA PRO A 405 -3.97 -12.29 11.02
C PRO A 405 -2.68 -13.08 10.81
N TYR A 406 -2.57 -13.83 9.72
CA TYR A 406 -1.42 -14.68 9.42
C TYR A 406 -0.34 -13.93 8.64
N GLN A 407 -0.56 -12.66 8.29
CA GLN A 407 0.45 -11.75 7.73
C GLN A 407 1.19 -10.99 8.83
N CYS A 408 1.73 -11.69 9.81
CA CYS A 408 2.39 -11.11 10.99
C CYS A 408 3.74 -11.78 11.30
N SER A 409 4.54 -11.19 12.18
CA SER A 409 5.79 -11.83 12.63
C SER A 409 5.51 -13.05 13.50
N VAL A 410 4.62 -12.89 14.48
CA VAL A 410 4.29 -13.92 15.47
C VAL A 410 2.79 -13.97 15.74
N VAL A 411 2.22 -15.17 15.78
CA VAL A 411 0.85 -15.40 16.28
C VAL A 411 0.97 -15.94 17.69
N LEU A 412 0.17 -15.41 18.62
CA LEU A 412 0.10 -15.88 19.99
C LEU A 412 -1.30 -16.36 20.34
N THR A 413 -1.39 -17.36 21.22
CA THR A 413 -2.64 -17.77 21.84
C THR A 413 -2.47 -17.97 23.34
N ASN A 414 -3.49 -17.61 24.11
CA ASN A 414 -3.53 -17.79 25.55
C ASN A 414 -4.49 -18.93 25.89
N LEU A 415 -3.98 -20.16 25.94
CA LEU A 415 -4.74 -21.33 26.37
C LEU A 415 -4.92 -21.35 27.89
N GLY A 416 -4.02 -20.68 28.62
CA GLY A 416 -4.11 -20.54 30.07
C GLY A 416 -5.39 -19.87 30.56
N SER A 417 -5.94 -18.91 29.81
CA SER A 417 -7.22 -18.26 30.15
C SER A 417 -8.43 -19.20 30.01
N LEU A 418 -8.29 -20.28 29.23
CA LEU A 418 -9.29 -21.32 29.03
C LEU A 418 -9.07 -22.55 29.93
N GLY A 419 -8.07 -22.51 30.80
CA GLY A 419 -7.71 -23.65 31.67
C GLY A 419 -7.07 -24.83 30.94
N MET A 420 -6.62 -24.62 29.69
CA MET A 420 -6.01 -25.66 28.88
C MET A 420 -4.49 -25.70 29.08
N ASN A 421 -3.92 -26.92 29.07
CA ASN A 421 -2.47 -27.10 29.05
C ASN A 421 -1.90 -26.75 27.66
N ILE A 422 -0.60 -26.46 27.61
CA ILE A 422 0.06 -26.25 26.31
C ILE A 422 -0.02 -27.51 25.44
N GLY A 423 -0.18 -27.29 24.14
CA GLY A 423 -0.18 -28.33 23.12
C GLY A 423 0.65 -27.92 21.92
N TYR A 424 0.44 -28.61 20.80
CA TYR A 424 1.00 -28.25 19.51
C TYR A 424 -0.02 -27.42 18.72
N HIS A 425 0.45 -26.39 18.02
CA HIS A 425 -0.34 -25.66 17.04
C HIS A 425 0.50 -25.49 15.78
N HIS A 426 -0.01 -25.95 14.64
CA HIS A 426 0.65 -25.79 13.35
C HIS A 426 0.81 -24.31 12.98
N LEU A 427 1.78 -24.03 12.12
CA LEU A 427 1.81 -22.85 11.28
C LEU A 427 0.77 -22.99 10.16
N MET A 428 0.63 -21.95 9.35
CA MET A 428 -0.30 -21.93 8.24
C MET A 428 0.46 -21.78 6.92
N ASN A 429 0.08 -22.56 5.90
CA ASN A 429 0.58 -22.34 4.53
C ASN A 429 0.01 -21.07 3.88
N TRP A 430 -1.06 -20.53 4.45
CA TRP A 430 -1.59 -19.21 4.11
C TRP A 430 -0.92 -18.12 4.96
N GLY A 431 -0.70 -16.95 4.36
CA GLY A 431 -0.01 -15.86 5.04
C GLY A 431 1.49 -16.11 5.17
N THR A 432 2.14 -15.30 5.97
CA THR A 432 3.61 -15.24 6.02
C THR A 432 4.18 -15.53 7.42
N ASN A 433 3.32 -15.71 8.43
CA ASN A 433 3.70 -16.01 9.81
C ASN A 433 4.68 -17.18 9.94
N SER A 434 5.80 -16.98 10.62
CA SER A 434 6.83 -18.00 10.78
C SER A 434 7.00 -18.49 12.23
N ILE A 435 6.25 -17.92 13.17
CA ILE A 435 6.34 -18.23 14.61
C ILE A 435 4.94 -18.27 15.21
N PHE A 436 4.62 -19.36 15.89
CA PHE A 436 3.43 -19.48 16.73
C PHE A 436 3.84 -19.70 18.18
N ILE A 437 3.24 -18.95 19.12
CA ILE A 437 3.50 -19.07 20.56
C ILE A 437 2.21 -19.39 21.31
N ILE A 438 2.25 -20.43 22.13
CA ILE A 438 1.15 -20.82 23.02
C ILE A 438 1.56 -20.54 24.45
N MET A 439 0.74 -19.78 25.17
CA MET A 439 0.86 -19.62 26.61
C MET A 439 -0.12 -20.54 27.34
N GLY A 440 0.39 -21.43 28.19
CA GLY A 440 -0.41 -22.34 29.00
C GLY A 440 -0.83 -21.76 30.35
N THR A 441 -1.32 -22.65 31.23
CA THR A 441 -1.68 -22.32 32.61
C THR A 441 -0.43 -22.14 33.49
N LYS A 442 -0.56 -21.29 34.52
CA LYS A 442 0.45 -21.10 35.56
C LYS A 442 0.37 -22.24 36.57
N GLN A 443 1.48 -22.93 36.82
CA GLN A 443 1.51 -24.11 37.69
C GLN A 443 2.66 -24.02 38.70
N TYR A 444 2.48 -24.64 39.87
CA TYR A 444 3.60 -24.87 40.78
C TYR A 444 4.26 -26.20 40.41
N LYS A 445 5.58 -26.18 40.20
CA LYS A 445 6.35 -27.39 39.90
C LYS A 445 7.48 -27.59 40.91
N PRO A 446 7.77 -28.84 41.30
CA PRO A 446 8.88 -29.15 42.19
C PRO A 446 10.21 -29.01 41.43
N HIS A 447 11.16 -28.32 42.03
CA HIS A 447 12.53 -28.19 41.55
C HIS A 447 13.49 -28.74 42.61
N PHE A 448 14.33 -29.68 42.20
CA PHE A 448 15.35 -30.29 43.05
C PHE A 448 16.64 -29.49 42.96
N ASP A 449 17.21 -29.13 44.10
CA ASP A 449 18.59 -28.63 44.14
C ASP A 449 19.60 -29.79 44.05
N GLN A 450 20.90 -29.45 44.03
CA GLN A 450 21.96 -30.46 43.96
C GLN A 450 22.04 -31.34 45.23
N ASP A 451 21.49 -30.85 46.34
CA ASP A 451 21.47 -31.52 47.64
C ASP A 451 20.19 -32.37 47.85
N GLY A 452 19.27 -32.36 46.87
CA GLY A 452 18.02 -33.11 46.88
C GLY A 452 16.85 -32.43 47.58
N ASN A 453 16.98 -31.18 48.03
CA ASN A 453 15.87 -30.41 48.59
C ASN A 453 14.89 -29.99 47.48
N VAL A 454 13.60 -29.97 47.82
CA VAL A 454 12.53 -29.59 46.90
C VAL A 454 12.10 -28.16 47.17
N THR A 455 12.17 -27.32 46.14
CA THR A 455 11.58 -25.99 46.13
C THR A 455 10.43 -25.94 45.13
N MET A 456 9.28 -25.43 45.54
CA MET A 456 8.15 -25.24 44.63
C MET A 456 8.31 -23.91 43.90
N LYS A 457 8.44 -23.96 42.58
CA LYS A 457 8.54 -22.75 41.73
C LYS A 457 7.26 -22.52 40.97
N ARG A 458 6.88 -21.25 40.83
CA ARG A 458 5.74 -20.85 40.02
C ARG A 458 6.20 -20.74 38.57
N GLU A 459 5.81 -21.69 37.74
CA GLU A 459 6.23 -21.74 36.33
C GLU A 459 5.08 -21.44 35.37
N LEU A 460 5.46 -20.85 34.23
CA LEU A 460 4.65 -20.70 33.04
C LEU A 460 5.25 -21.51 31.90
N ASP A 461 4.44 -22.37 31.29
CA ASP A 461 4.83 -23.11 30.09
C ASP A 461 4.47 -22.31 28.84
N LEU A 462 5.47 -22.14 27.98
CA LEU A 462 5.33 -21.61 26.62
C LEU A 462 5.66 -22.71 25.62
N ALA A 463 4.89 -22.82 24.55
CA ALA A 463 5.18 -23.69 23.42
C ALA A 463 5.37 -22.86 22.15
N PHE A 464 6.36 -23.23 21.34
CA PHE A 464 6.74 -22.55 20.11
C PHE A 464 6.64 -23.53 18.95
N THR A 465 6.00 -23.09 17.87
CA THR A 465 6.09 -23.72 16.56
C THR A 465 6.75 -22.73 15.62
N ILE A 466 7.88 -23.09 15.03
CA ILE A 466 8.70 -22.20 14.21
C ILE A 466 8.94 -22.84 12.85
N ASP A 467 8.92 -22.04 11.78
CA ASP A 467 9.33 -22.47 10.45
C ASP A 467 10.83 -22.74 10.48
N GLU A 468 11.25 -24.01 10.49
CA GLU A 468 12.67 -24.33 10.71
C GLU A 468 13.57 -23.80 9.59
N ARG A 469 13.00 -23.50 8.42
CA ARG A 469 13.74 -23.07 7.22
C ARG A 469 14.25 -21.64 7.28
N ILE A 470 13.81 -20.80 8.24
CA ILE A 470 14.18 -19.37 8.27
C ILE A 470 15.54 -19.09 8.93
N SER A 471 16.06 -20.04 9.70
CA SER A 471 17.28 -19.92 10.52
C SER A 471 17.72 -21.30 11.05
N ASP A 472 18.88 -21.37 11.71
CA ASP A 472 19.45 -22.59 12.25
C ASP A 472 19.09 -22.86 13.73
N GLY A 473 19.30 -24.11 14.18
CA GLY A 473 19.00 -24.55 15.54
C GLY A 473 19.80 -23.84 16.64
N PHE A 474 21.03 -23.39 16.36
CA PHE A 474 21.84 -22.64 17.33
C PHE A 474 21.26 -21.23 17.54
N TYR A 475 20.81 -20.61 16.46
CA TYR A 475 20.09 -19.35 16.50
C TYR A 475 18.77 -19.50 17.27
N TYR A 476 17.96 -20.53 17.02
CA TYR A 476 16.73 -20.74 17.80
C TYR A 476 17.01 -21.00 19.28
N GLY A 477 18.03 -21.80 19.61
CA GLY A 477 18.41 -22.06 21.00
C GLY A 477 18.77 -20.79 21.78
N ARG A 478 19.51 -19.86 21.16
CA ARG A 478 19.80 -18.55 21.77
C ARG A 478 18.57 -17.65 21.85
N SER A 479 17.68 -17.69 20.85
CA SER A 479 16.42 -16.95 20.85
C SER A 479 15.50 -17.40 22.00
N LEU A 480 15.36 -18.70 22.24
CA LEU A 480 14.55 -19.21 23.35
C LEU A 480 15.13 -18.86 24.72
N LYS A 481 16.47 -18.86 24.88
CA LYS A 481 17.12 -18.36 26.10
C LYS A 481 16.83 -16.88 26.34
N LEU A 482 16.85 -16.07 25.29
CA LEU A 482 16.50 -14.64 25.38
C LEU A 482 15.02 -14.44 25.73
N MET A 483 14.12 -15.23 25.14
CA MET A 483 12.70 -15.23 25.48
C MET A 483 12.48 -15.56 26.95
N LYS A 484 13.15 -16.60 27.45
CA LYS A 484 13.14 -16.97 28.87
C LYS A 484 13.60 -15.79 29.73
N LYS A 485 14.77 -15.22 29.44
CA LYS A 485 15.34 -14.07 30.16
C LYS A 485 14.37 -12.88 30.21
N LEU A 486 13.74 -12.53 29.10
CA LEU A 486 12.78 -11.43 29.00
C LEU A 486 11.53 -11.64 29.86
N VAL A 487 10.99 -12.87 29.88
CA VAL A 487 9.79 -13.17 30.66
C VAL A 487 10.10 -13.25 32.16
N GLU A 488 11.23 -13.85 32.55
CA GLU A 488 11.67 -13.95 33.96
C GLU A 488 12.06 -12.59 34.56
N ASN A 489 12.47 -11.63 33.73
CA ASN A 489 12.99 -10.33 34.16
C ASN A 489 12.30 -9.18 33.37
N PRO A 490 11.03 -8.84 33.68
CA PRO A 490 10.25 -7.85 32.94
C PRO A 490 10.86 -6.44 32.88
N GLU A 491 11.70 -6.08 33.85
CA GLU A 491 12.43 -4.81 33.91
C GLU A 491 13.32 -4.58 32.67
N LEU A 492 13.77 -5.66 32.01
CA LEU A 492 14.52 -5.57 30.75
C LEU A 492 13.68 -5.01 29.59
N MET A 493 12.36 -4.94 29.75
CA MET A 493 11.41 -4.42 28.77
C MET A 493 10.88 -3.02 29.13
N GLU A 494 11.40 -2.39 30.19
CA GLU A 494 11.13 -0.97 30.46
C GLU A 494 11.91 -0.04 29.51
N ARG A 495 13.03 -0.55 28.97
CA ARG A 495 13.82 0.15 27.96
C ARG A 495 13.27 -0.09 26.55
N PRO A 496 13.49 0.86 25.61
CA PRO A 496 13.11 0.72 24.21
C PRO A 496 13.43 -0.65 23.62
N PHE A 497 12.56 -1.18 22.77
CA PHE A 497 12.75 -2.48 22.12
C PHE A 497 13.96 -2.53 21.19
N SER A 498 14.41 -1.37 20.69
CA SER A 498 15.63 -1.23 19.90
C SER A 498 16.92 -1.35 20.71
N GLU A 499 16.87 -1.18 22.03
CA GLU A 499 18.05 -1.27 22.90
C GLU A 499 18.40 -2.74 23.19
N ASP A 500 19.66 -3.09 22.96
CA ASP A 500 20.18 -4.42 23.25
C ASP A 500 20.26 -4.66 24.76
N ILE A 501 20.02 -5.90 25.16
CA ILE A 501 20.00 -6.37 26.56
C ILE A 501 20.97 -7.54 26.78
N LEU A 502 21.80 -7.82 25.78
CA LEU A 502 22.86 -8.82 25.78
C LEU A 502 24.15 -8.28 26.39
#